data_AF-A0A849GZ64-F1
#
_entry.id   AF-A0A849GZ64-F1
#
_cell.length_a   1.000
_cell.length_b   1.000
_cell.length_c   1.000
_cell.angle_alpha   90.00
_cell.angle_beta   90.00
_cell.angle_gamma   90.00
#
_symmetry.space_group_name_H-M   'P 1'
#
loop_
_entity.id
_entity.type
_entity.pdbx_description
1 polymer ?
#
loop_
_entity_poly.entity_id
_entity_poly.type
_entity_poly.pdbx_seq_one_letter_code
_entity_poly.pdbx_strand_id
1 'polypeptide(L)'
;MSKDTMINRARDELFSHINRCGVLQAEENDQQHWMEETIDYLAERYPDLSDADLQDLFSVGIRFCQPAIPHGRKRFGFDPREKAPEAPIPAEAEAKPAPTTVAPDGPTDIPTDKLVPQEAAGENTLQES
;
A
#
# COMPACT_ATOMS: atom_id res chain seq x y z
N MET A 1 -13.47 -2.85 38.59
CA MET A 1 -14.10 -2.72 37.25
C MET A 1 -14.47 -4.11 36.78
N SER A 2 -15.49 -4.28 35.95
CA SER A 2 -15.79 -5.60 35.38
C SER A 2 -14.65 -6.05 34.46
N LYS A 3 -14.38 -7.35 34.41
CA LYS A 3 -13.32 -7.94 33.59
C LYS A 3 -13.47 -7.55 32.10
N ASP A 4 -14.69 -7.56 31.58
CA ASP A 4 -15.00 -7.12 30.21
C ASP A 4 -14.57 -5.67 29.93
N THR A 5 -14.75 -4.77 30.92
CA THR A 5 -14.32 -3.37 30.78
C THR A 5 -12.80 -3.26 30.73
N MET A 6 -12.08 -4.12 31.47
CA MET A 6 -10.61 -4.15 31.43
C MET A 6 -10.09 -4.69 30.10
N ILE A 7 -10.66 -5.80 29.61
CA ILE A 7 -10.28 -6.39 28.31
C ILE A 7 -10.51 -5.39 27.18
N ASN A 8 -11.67 -4.72 27.17
CA ASN A 8 -11.97 -3.71 26.14
C ASN A 8 -10.96 -2.55 26.18
N ARG A 9 -10.57 -2.10 27.37
CA ARG A 9 -9.58 -1.04 27.53
C ARG A 9 -8.19 -1.48 27.07
N ALA A 10 -7.75 -2.67 27.43
CA ALA A 10 -6.47 -3.23 26.99
C ALA A 10 -6.44 -3.40 25.46
N ARG A 11 -7.55 -3.87 24.86
CA ARG A 11 -7.71 -4.00 23.41
C ARG A 11 -7.62 -2.64 22.69
N ASP A 12 -8.32 -1.63 23.20
CA ASP A 12 -8.30 -0.31 22.57
C ASP A 12 -6.90 0.35 22.71
N GLU A 13 -6.19 0.09 23.82
CA GLU A 13 -4.81 0.53 24.02
C GLU A 13 -3.83 -0.19 23.08
N LEU A 14 -4.00 -1.50 22.86
CA LEU A 14 -3.24 -2.27 21.89
C LEU A 14 -3.37 -1.68 20.48
N PHE A 15 -4.60 -1.42 20.03
CA PHE A 15 -4.84 -0.85 18.71
C PHE A 15 -4.32 0.58 18.58
N SER A 16 -4.39 1.37 19.65
CA SER A 16 -3.77 2.70 19.66
C SER A 16 -2.25 2.61 19.45
N HIS A 17 -1.58 1.63 20.06
CA HIS A 17 -0.14 1.43 19.87
C HIS A 17 0.21 0.96 18.45
N ILE A 18 -0.53 -0.01 17.92
CA ILE A 18 -0.34 -0.52 16.54
C ILE A 18 -0.43 0.63 15.54
N ASN A 19 -1.47 1.47 15.65
CA ASN A 19 -1.69 2.57 14.72
C ASN A 19 -0.68 3.71 14.88
N ARG A 20 -0.28 4.04 16.13
CA ARG A 20 0.66 5.13 16.40
C ARG A 20 2.09 4.78 15.98
N CYS A 21 2.50 3.54 16.18
CA CYS A 21 3.85 3.07 15.86
C CYS A 21 4.00 2.62 14.40
N GLY A 22 2.91 2.56 13.62
CA GLY A 22 2.96 2.19 12.20
C GLY A 22 3.30 0.72 11.95
N VAL A 23 3.00 -0.16 12.93
CA VAL A 23 3.34 -1.60 12.90
C VAL A 23 2.78 -2.29 11.66
N LEU A 24 1.65 -1.81 11.13
CA LEU A 24 1.02 -2.31 9.90
C LEU A 24 1.93 -2.30 8.66
N GLN A 25 2.99 -1.47 8.65
CA GLN A 25 3.93 -1.36 7.53
C GLN A 25 5.23 -2.15 7.75
N ALA A 26 5.43 -2.71 8.95
CA ALA A 26 6.61 -3.49 9.28
C ALA A 26 6.55 -4.88 8.63
N GLU A 27 7.69 -5.56 8.54
CA GLU A 27 7.76 -6.96 8.11
C GLU A 27 7.04 -7.88 9.10
N GLU A 28 6.55 -9.04 8.66
CA GLU A 28 5.76 -9.95 9.50
C GLU A 28 6.52 -10.39 10.77
N ASN A 29 7.83 -10.60 10.67
CA ASN A 29 8.67 -10.95 11.82
C ASN A 29 8.73 -9.80 12.85
N ASP A 30 8.90 -8.57 12.37
CA ASP A 30 8.95 -7.37 13.23
C ASP A 30 7.59 -7.11 13.87
N GLN A 31 6.49 -7.34 13.13
CA GLN A 31 5.14 -7.27 13.66
C GLN A 31 4.92 -8.28 14.78
N GLN A 32 5.40 -9.51 14.60
CA GLN A 32 5.29 -10.58 15.59
C GLN A 32 6.05 -10.21 16.86
N HIS A 33 7.32 -9.82 16.73
CA HIS A 33 8.17 -9.45 17.85
C HIS A 33 7.61 -8.25 18.62
N TRP A 34 7.18 -7.21 17.90
CA TRP A 34 6.56 -6.05 18.52
C TRP A 34 5.26 -6.41 19.27
N MET A 35 4.48 -7.36 18.75
CA MET A 35 3.26 -7.81 19.41
C MET A 35 3.57 -8.56 20.71
N GLU A 36 4.62 -9.40 20.72
CA GLU A 36 5.09 -10.09 21.94
C GLU A 36 5.47 -9.07 23.01
N GLU A 37 6.32 -8.09 22.67
CA GLU A 37 6.73 -7.03 23.59
C GLU A 37 5.55 -6.18 24.09
N THR A 38 4.58 -5.91 23.21
CA THR A 38 3.39 -5.12 23.58
C THR A 38 2.46 -5.89 24.50
N ILE A 39 2.34 -7.21 24.33
CA ILE A 39 1.53 -8.04 25.22
C ILE A 39 2.19 -8.16 26.59
N ASP A 40 3.52 -8.29 26.66
CA ASP A 40 4.25 -8.24 27.93
C ASP A 40 4.02 -6.93 28.67
N TYR A 41 4.06 -5.80 27.95
CA TYR A 41 3.69 -4.48 28.51
C TYR A 41 2.24 -4.44 29.04
N LEU A 42 1.29 -5.02 28.31
CA LEU A 42 -0.11 -5.08 28.73
C LEU A 42 -0.31 -5.99 29.94
N ALA A 43 0.45 -7.07 30.07
CA ALA A 43 0.43 -7.97 31.22
C ALA A 43 0.87 -7.25 32.50
N GLU A 44 1.94 -6.44 32.43
CA GLU A 44 2.39 -5.62 33.56
C GLU A 44 1.37 -4.54 33.95
N ARG A 45 0.72 -3.94 32.94
CA ARG A 45 -0.24 -2.85 33.14
C ARG A 45 -1.60 -3.31 33.64
N TYR A 46 -2.04 -4.49 33.21
CA TYR A 46 -3.33 -5.08 33.54
C TYR A 46 -3.11 -6.46 34.20
N PRO A 47 -2.60 -6.51 35.45
CA PRO A 47 -2.26 -7.76 36.13
C PRO A 47 -3.48 -8.65 36.45
N ASP A 48 -4.69 -8.09 36.34
CA ASP A 48 -5.95 -8.82 36.52
C ASP A 48 -6.39 -9.58 35.25
N LEU A 49 -5.70 -9.39 34.12
CA LEU A 49 -5.92 -10.18 32.91
C LEU A 49 -5.26 -11.55 33.07
N SER A 50 -5.98 -12.59 32.67
CA SER A 50 -5.39 -13.94 32.61
C SER A 50 -4.55 -14.10 31.36
N ASP A 51 -3.64 -15.06 31.38
CA ASP A 51 -2.81 -15.43 30.22
C ASP A 51 -3.67 -15.74 28.98
N ALA A 52 -4.86 -16.32 29.17
CA ALA A 52 -5.80 -16.57 28.09
C ALA A 52 -6.34 -15.28 27.46
N ASP A 53 -6.62 -14.25 28.27
CA ASP A 53 -7.08 -12.95 27.76
C ASP A 53 -5.95 -12.24 26.99
N LEU A 54 -4.72 -12.33 27.50
CA LEU A 54 -3.52 -11.79 26.84
C LEU A 54 -3.24 -12.49 25.50
N GLN A 55 -3.38 -13.82 25.46
CA GLN A 55 -3.22 -14.60 24.23
C GLN A 55 -4.30 -14.26 23.19
N ASP A 56 -5.54 -14.00 23.63
CA ASP A 56 -6.61 -13.53 22.75
C ASP A 56 -6.29 -12.13 22.20
N LEU A 57 -5.80 -11.20 23.03
CA LEU A 57 -5.36 -9.88 22.60
C LEU A 57 -4.24 -9.97 21.55
N PHE A 58 -3.25 -10.83 21.77
CA PHE A 58 -2.18 -11.10 20.81
C PHE A 58 -2.73 -11.59 19.47
N SER A 59 -3.59 -12.61 19.53
CA SER A 59 -4.17 -13.24 18.34
C SER A 59 -5.01 -12.25 17.51
N VAL A 60 -5.75 -11.39 18.19
CA VAL A 60 -6.53 -10.31 17.56
C VAL A 60 -5.60 -9.25 16.97
N GLY A 61 -4.54 -8.85 17.68
CA GLY A 61 -3.56 -7.88 17.21
C GLY A 61 -2.85 -8.34 15.93
N ILE A 62 -2.37 -9.58 15.88
CA ILE A 62 -1.73 -10.14 14.67
C ILE A 62 -2.70 -10.20 13.49
N ARG A 63 -3.94 -10.63 13.72
CA ARG A 63 -4.98 -10.64 12.66
C ARG A 63 -5.30 -9.24 12.16
N PHE A 64 -5.23 -8.24 13.02
CA PHE A 64 -5.43 -6.85 12.64
C PHE A 64 -4.31 -6.33 11.73
N CYS A 65 -3.08 -6.82 11.90
CA CYS A 65 -1.97 -6.48 11.02
C CYS A 65 -2.01 -7.18 9.66
N GLN A 66 -2.77 -8.27 9.52
CA GLN A 66 -2.91 -8.98 8.25
C GLN A 66 -3.70 -8.15 7.22
N PRO A 67 -3.26 -8.11 5.95
CA PRO A 67 -3.95 -7.35 4.92
C PRO A 67 -5.38 -7.85 4.72
N ALA A 68 -6.33 -6.91 4.60
CA ALA A 68 -7.72 -7.25 4.34
C ALA A 68 -7.83 -8.12 3.07
N ILE A 69 -8.43 -9.31 3.19
CA ILE A 69 -8.65 -10.22 2.06
C ILE A 69 -9.41 -9.44 0.98
N PRO A 70 -8.87 -9.30 -0.24
CA PRO A 70 -9.55 -8.60 -1.31
C PRO A 70 -10.76 -9.42 -1.78
N HIS A 71 -11.91 -9.17 -1.18
CA HIS A 71 -13.18 -9.68 -1.67
C HIS A 71 -13.56 -8.92 -2.96
N GLY A 72 -13.16 -9.46 -4.11
CA GLY A 72 -13.80 -9.17 -5.39
C GLY A 72 -13.44 -7.84 -6.07
N ARG A 73 -12.22 -7.77 -6.61
CA ARG A 73 -11.80 -7.25 -7.93
C ARG A 73 -10.37 -6.76 -7.77
N LYS A 74 -9.41 -7.51 -8.34
CA LYS A 74 -8.09 -6.99 -8.68
C LYS A 74 -8.29 -5.68 -9.47
N ARG A 75 -8.15 -4.54 -8.82
CA ARG A 75 -7.61 -3.37 -9.52
C ARG A 75 -6.11 -3.60 -9.54
N PHE A 76 -5.64 -4.32 -10.57
CA PHE A 76 -4.25 -4.20 -10.98
C PHE A 76 -3.96 -2.70 -11.13
N GLY A 77 -2.92 -2.20 -10.48
CA GLY A 77 -2.57 -0.78 -10.59
C GLY A 77 -1.79 -0.15 -9.44
N PHE A 78 -1.18 -0.93 -8.54
CA PHE A 78 -0.08 -0.39 -7.74
C PHE A 78 1.23 -1.00 -8.24
N ASP A 79 1.87 -0.29 -9.17
CA ASP A 79 3.30 -0.41 -9.44
C ASP A 79 4.00 0.38 -8.33
N PRO A 80 4.63 -0.25 -7.31
CA PRO A 80 5.61 0.45 -6.52
C PRO A 80 6.72 0.80 -7.50
N ARG A 81 6.83 2.09 -7.86
CA ARG A 81 7.86 2.61 -8.76
C ARG A 81 9.17 1.89 -8.47
N GLU A 82 9.54 1.00 -9.38
CA GLU A 82 10.81 0.31 -9.39
C GLU A 82 11.87 1.40 -9.31
N LYS A 83 12.67 1.39 -8.25
CA LYS A 83 13.77 2.32 -8.07
C LYS A 83 14.68 2.15 -9.29
N ALA A 84 14.54 3.06 -10.25
CA ALA A 84 15.35 3.08 -11.45
C ALA A 84 16.83 2.99 -11.04
N PRO A 85 17.64 2.14 -11.70
CA PRO A 85 19.07 2.16 -11.46
C PRO A 85 19.57 3.56 -11.76
N GLU A 86 20.17 4.17 -10.74
CA GLU A 86 20.90 5.43 -10.80
C GLU A 86 21.94 5.31 -11.93
N ALA A 87 21.63 5.90 -13.08
CA ALA A 87 22.56 5.99 -14.19
C ALA A 87 23.74 6.85 -13.72
N PRO A 88 25.00 6.43 -13.94
CA PRO A 88 26.15 7.23 -13.57
C PRO A 88 26.12 8.51 -14.40
N ILE A 89 26.06 9.64 -13.69
CA ILE A 89 26.36 10.98 -14.21
C ILE A 89 27.67 10.95 -15.02
N PRO A 90 27.64 11.18 -16.35
CA PRO A 90 28.87 11.46 -17.10
C PRO A 90 29.31 12.87 -16.75
N ALA A 91 30.47 12.97 -16.09
CA ALA A 91 31.17 14.23 -15.86
C ALA A 91 31.59 14.88 -17.19
N GLU A 92 31.68 16.21 -17.11
CA GLU A 92 31.81 17.19 -18.18
C GLU A 92 32.91 16.99 -19.23
N ALA A 93 32.65 17.66 -20.34
CA ALA A 93 33.39 17.77 -21.57
C ALA A 93 34.73 18.51 -21.46
N GLU A 94 35.68 18.14 -22.31
CA GLU A 94 36.57 19.09 -22.98
C GLU A 94 36.88 18.67 -24.42
N ALA A 95 37.11 19.71 -25.24
CA ALA A 95 37.66 19.74 -26.62
C ALA A 95 36.68 19.85 -27.81
N LYS A 96 36.45 21.11 -28.21
CA LYS A 96 36.13 21.61 -29.58
C LYS A 96 37.23 21.20 -30.61
N PRO A 97 37.05 21.26 -31.96
CA PRO A 97 36.27 22.29 -32.69
C PRO A 97 35.48 21.84 -33.96
N ALA A 98 34.68 22.80 -34.45
CA ALA A 98 33.82 22.80 -35.65
C ALA A 98 34.61 22.67 -36.99
N PRO A 99 33.98 22.51 -38.19
CA PRO A 99 33.09 23.53 -38.77
C PRO A 99 31.91 23.06 -39.65
N THR A 100 30.95 23.97 -39.82
CA THR A 100 30.15 24.26 -41.03
C THR A 100 29.46 23.12 -41.77
N THR A 101 28.12 23.18 -41.88
CA THR A 101 27.39 23.40 -43.15
C THR A 101 25.95 23.81 -42.86
N VAL A 102 25.48 24.66 -43.76
CA VAL A 102 24.33 25.55 -43.74
C VAL A 102 22.97 24.82 -43.83
N ALA A 103 21.96 25.36 -43.17
CA ALA A 103 20.56 25.04 -43.45
C ALA A 103 20.11 25.69 -44.78
N PRO A 104 19.04 25.18 -45.40
CA PRO A 104 17.91 26.09 -45.57
C PRO A 104 16.52 25.46 -45.35
N ASP A 105 15.66 26.31 -44.80
CA ASP A 105 14.23 26.54 -45.06
C ASP A 105 13.22 25.39 -45.27
N GLY A 106 12.11 25.49 -44.53
CA GLY A 106 10.77 25.19 -45.07
C GLY A 106 9.85 24.35 -44.18
N PRO A 107 8.65 24.84 -43.80
CA PRO A 107 7.68 24.14 -42.95
C PRO A 107 6.60 23.40 -43.78
N THR A 108 5.62 22.81 -43.08
CA THR A 108 4.34 22.19 -43.55
C THR A 108 4.47 20.67 -43.69
N ASP A 109 3.72 19.84 -42.96
CA ASP A 109 2.31 19.56 -43.26
C ASP A 109 1.62 18.82 -42.09
N ILE A 110 0.41 19.26 -41.74
CA ILE A 110 -0.53 18.55 -40.86
C ILE A 110 -1.58 17.92 -41.78
N PRO A 111 -1.83 16.60 -41.67
CA PRO A 111 -3.14 16.06 -42.05
C PRO A 111 -4.03 15.86 -40.82
N THR A 112 -5.08 16.68 -40.75
CA THR A 112 -6.36 16.37 -40.10
C THR A 112 -7.20 15.53 -41.05
N ASP A 113 -7.74 14.41 -40.59
CA ASP A 113 -9.04 13.78 -40.93
C ASP A 113 -8.96 12.33 -40.39
N LYS A 114 -9.93 11.69 -39.72
CA LYS A 114 -11.36 11.93 -39.65
C LYS A 114 -12.00 11.04 -38.56
N LEU A 115 -12.85 11.65 -37.75
CA LEU A 115 -14.18 11.21 -37.28
C LEU A 115 -14.56 9.70 -37.40
N VAL A 116 -14.67 9.02 -36.25
CA VAL A 116 -15.88 8.41 -35.58
C VAL A 116 -17.11 8.14 -36.48
N PRO A 117 -17.90 7.03 -36.37
CA PRO A 117 -18.57 6.49 -35.15
C PRO A 117 -18.64 4.95 -34.99
N GLN A 118 -18.65 4.38 -33.77
CA GLN A 118 -19.80 4.09 -32.88
C GLN A 118 -20.99 3.38 -33.55
N GLU A 119 -21.27 2.15 -33.12
CA GLU A 119 -22.59 1.49 -32.93
C GLU A 119 -22.33 0.33 -31.91
N ALA A 120 -22.87 0.33 -30.68
CA ALA A 120 -24.21 -0.16 -30.28
C ALA A 120 -24.39 -1.68 -30.54
N ALA A 121 -24.92 -2.55 -29.68
CA ALA A 121 -25.61 -2.48 -28.40
C ALA A 121 -25.68 -3.93 -27.83
N GLY A 122 -25.97 -4.09 -26.54
CA GLY A 122 -26.25 -5.42 -25.98
C GLY A 122 -26.46 -5.46 -24.46
N GLU A 123 -27.33 -4.60 -23.92
CA GLU A 123 -28.02 -4.86 -22.64
C GLU A 123 -29.15 -5.88 -22.91
N ASN A 124 -29.19 -7.03 -22.25
CA ASN A 124 -29.78 -7.33 -20.93
C ASN A 124 -31.29 -7.69 -21.00
N THR A 125 -31.63 -8.77 -20.27
CA THR A 125 -32.88 -8.99 -19.52
C THR A 125 -33.99 -9.90 -20.12
N LEU A 126 -34.12 -11.07 -19.48
CA LEU A 126 -35.32 -11.65 -18.81
C LEU A 126 -36.24 -12.68 -19.52
N GLN A 127 -36.75 -13.58 -18.65
CA GLN A 127 -37.91 -14.50 -18.69
C GLN A 127 -37.64 -15.90 -19.27
N GLU A 128 -37.64 -16.95 -18.44
CA GLU A 128 -38.77 -17.62 -17.76
C GLU A 128 -39.76 -18.25 -18.75
N SER A 129 -39.72 -19.59 -18.85
CA SER A 129 -40.85 -20.54 -18.93
C SER A 129 -40.32 -21.97 -18.94
#